data_AF-A0A1G7KX33-F1
#
_entry.id   AF-A0A1G7KX33-F1
#
_cell.length_a   1.000
_cell.length_b   1.000
_cell.length_c   1.000
_cell.angle_alpha   90.00
_cell.angle_beta   90.00
_cell.angle_gamma   90.00
#
_symmetry.space_group_name_H-M   'P 1'
#
loop_
_entity.id
_entity.type
_entity.pdbx_description
1 polymer ?
#
loop_
_entity_poly.entity_id
_entity_poly.type
_entity_poly.pdbx_seq_one_letter_code
_entity_poly.pdbx_strand_id
1 'polypeptide(L)'
;MRRLLRNIILFIVILDTTSLCQVYKVPLLLKHFAEHQSLNHEITFSDFLSMHYLGKDLNDNDDDKDMQLPFKKVEAHTSNFIFVPHTPVFTFKRAYLPIKAEYGPAVPQVAYSTVLGSLFRPPRA
;
A
#
# COMPACT_ATOMS: atom_id res chain seq x y z
N MET A 1 11.58 -17.33 -21.19
CA MET A 1 10.37 -17.39 -20.32
C MET A 1 10.29 -16.24 -19.31
N ARG A 2 11.30 -15.98 -18.45
CA ARG A 2 11.23 -14.91 -17.42
C ARG A 2 10.92 -13.50 -17.97
N ARG A 3 11.49 -13.13 -19.13
CA ARG A 3 11.21 -11.83 -19.78
C ARG A 3 9.78 -11.71 -20.29
N LEU A 4 9.23 -12.80 -20.85
CA LEU A 4 7.85 -12.87 -21.32
C LEU A 4 6.89 -12.75 -20.12
N LEU A 5 7.15 -13.51 -19.06
CA LEU A 5 6.32 -13.54 -17.85
C LEU A 5 6.24 -12.15 -17.19
N ARG A 6 7.39 -11.46 -17.07
CA ARG A 6 7.42 -10.07 -16.57
C ARG A 6 6.58 -9.13 -17.45
N ASN A 7 6.71 -9.22 -18.77
CA ASN A 7 5.95 -8.35 -19.67
C ASN A 7 4.44 -8.63 -19.59
N ILE A 8 4.03 -9.89 -19.45
CA ILE A 8 2.62 -10.28 -19.24
C ILE A 8 2.09 -9.70 -17.93
N ILE A 9 2.84 -9.84 -16.83
CA ILE A 9 2.43 -9.28 -15.53
C ILE A 9 2.32 -7.75 -15.61
N LEU A 10 3.30 -7.09 -16.24
CA LEU A 10 3.25 -5.63 -16.42
C LEU A 10 2.02 -5.21 -17.24
N PHE A 11 1.70 -5.96 -18.30
CA PHE A 11 0.54 -5.70 -19.13
C PHE A 11 -0.77 -5.85 -18.36
N ILE A 12 -0.91 -6.91 -17.56
CA ILE A 12 -2.09 -7.12 -16.69
C ILE A 12 -2.22 -5.99 -15.67
N VAL A 13 -1.11 -5.59 -15.02
CA VAL A 13 -1.13 -4.47 -14.06
C VAL A 13 -1.55 -3.18 -14.74
N ILE A 14 -1.05 -2.88 -15.95
CA ILE A 14 -1.47 -1.69 -16.70
C ILE A 14 -2.95 -1.75 -17.04
N LEU A 15 -3.47 -2.90 -17.49
CA LEU A 15 -4.89 -3.05 -17.81
C LEU A 15 -5.79 -2.91 -16.56
N ASP A 16 -5.36 -3.42 -15.42
CA ASP A 16 -6.10 -3.35 -14.15
C ASP A 16 -6.05 -1.96 -13.50
N THR A 17 -4.91 -1.27 -13.58
CA THR A 17 -4.71 0.05 -12.96
C THR A 17 -5.16 1.22 -13.84
N THR A 18 -5.53 0.96 -15.09
CA THR A 18 -6.03 1.99 -16.01
C THR A 18 -7.49 1.73 -16.38
N SER A 19 -8.18 2.78 -16.80
CA SER A 19 -9.54 2.67 -17.33
C SER A 19 -9.61 2.05 -18.74
N LEU A 20 -8.54 1.41 -19.23
CA LEU A 20 -8.51 0.76 -20.56
C LEU A 20 -9.56 -0.34 -20.70
N CYS A 21 -9.98 -0.98 -19.61
CA CYS A 21 -11.11 -1.92 -19.62
C CYS A 21 -12.42 -1.29 -20.11
N GLN A 22 -12.60 0.03 -20.00
CA GLN A 22 -13.78 0.71 -20.55
C GLN A 22 -13.86 0.59 -22.09
N VAL A 23 -12.75 0.32 -22.78
CA VAL A 23 -12.73 0.10 -24.24
C VAL A 23 -13.59 -1.11 -24.64
N TYR A 24 -13.80 -2.09 -23.75
CA TYR A 24 -14.73 -3.20 -24.02
C TYR A 24 -16.19 -2.75 -24.19
N LYS A 25 -16.55 -1.54 -23.75
CA LYS A 25 -17.90 -0.96 -23.93
C LYS A 25 -18.05 -0.20 -25.27
N VAL A 26 -17.01 -0.11 -26.10
CA VAL A 26 -17.09 0.55 -27.43
C VAL A 26 -18.19 -0.04 -28.33
N PRO A 27 -18.43 -1.36 -28.40
CA PRO A 27 -19.53 -1.90 -29.21
C PRO A 27 -20.91 -1.39 -28.76
N LEU A 28 -21.10 -1.18 -27.45
CA LEU A 28 -22.35 -0.62 -26.91
C LEU A 28 -22.52 0.85 -27.33
N LEU A 29 -21.43 1.61 -27.30
CA LEU A 29 -21.42 2.99 -27.78
C LEU A 29 -21.78 3.09 -29.27
N LEU A 30 -21.23 2.22 -30.11
CA LEU A 30 -21.56 2.18 -31.54
C LEU A 30 -23.01 1.78 -31.79
N LYS A 31 -23.54 0.83 -31.02
CA LYS A 31 -24.95 0.43 -31.09
C LYS A 31 -25.87 1.60 -30.74
N HIS A 32 -25.57 2.31 -29.66
CA HIS A 32 -26.38 3.45 -29.23
C HIS A 32 -26.29 4.63 -30.21
N PHE A 33 -25.11 4.90 -30.79
CA PHE A 33 -24.98 5.83 -31.91
C PHE A 33 -25.87 5.45 -33.10
N ALA A 34 -25.91 4.16 -33.48
CA ALA A 34 -26.77 3.70 -34.56
C ALA A 34 -28.28 3.87 -34.24
N GLU A 35 -28.67 3.76 -32.96
CA GLU A 35 -30.04 4.07 -32.52
C GLU A 35 -30.36 5.55 -32.76
N HIS A 36 -29.52 6.49 -32.33
CA HIS A 36 -29.73 7.92 -32.61
C HIS A 36 -29.68 8.25 -34.11
N GLN A 37 -28.79 7.61 -34.87
CA GLN A 37 -28.70 7.83 -36.32
C GLN A 37 -29.95 7.33 -37.06
N SER A 38 -30.62 6.29 -36.53
CA SER A 38 -31.90 5.81 -37.08
C SER A 38 -33.05 6.79 -36.84
N LEU A 39 -33.02 7.52 -35.72
CA LEU A 39 -34.02 8.53 -35.36
C LEU A 39 -33.75 9.86 -36.07
N ASN A 40 -32.48 10.25 -36.19
CA ASN A 40 -32.04 11.46 -36.85
C ASN A 40 -30.82 11.17 -37.74
N HIS A 41 -31.04 11.07 -39.05
CA HIS A 41 -29.98 10.75 -40.02
C HIS A 41 -28.91 11.85 -40.15
N GLU A 42 -29.18 13.05 -39.67
CA GLU A 42 -28.24 14.17 -39.72
C GLU A 42 -27.24 14.18 -38.56
N ILE A 43 -27.47 13.36 -37.51
CA ILE A 43 -26.58 13.32 -36.36
C ILE A 43 -25.23 12.71 -36.75
N THR A 44 -24.16 13.46 -36.51
CA THR A 44 -22.80 12.93 -36.67
C THR A 44 -22.34 12.20 -35.42
N PHE A 45 -21.32 11.37 -35.55
CA PHE A 45 -20.72 10.71 -34.39
C PHE A 45 -20.16 11.72 -33.37
N SER A 46 -19.60 12.84 -33.83
CA SER A 46 -19.15 13.92 -32.95
C SER A 46 -20.30 14.60 -32.20
N ASP A 47 -21.45 14.77 -32.85
CA ASP A 47 -22.64 15.36 -32.20
C ASP A 47 -23.17 14.43 -31.12
N PHE A 48 -23.24 13.14 -31.40
CA PHE A 48 -23.59 12.10 -30.43
C PHE A 48 -22.64 12.11 -29.22
N LEU A 49 -21.32 12.16 -29.45
CA LEU A 49 -20.35 12.28 -28.35
C LEU A 49 -20.53 13.60 -27.58
N SER A 50 -20.84 14.70 -28.27
CA SER A 50 -21.07 15.98 -27.60
C SER A 50 -22.32 16.00 -26.73
N MET A 51 -23.39 15.38 -27.19
CA MET A 51 -24.63 15.21 -26.43
C MET A 51 -24.34 14.47 -25.12
N HIS A 52 -23.67 13.32 -25.24
CA HIS A 52 -23.46 12.37 -24.15
C HIS A 52 -22.27 12.66 -23.22
N TYR A 53 -21.25 13.41 -23.64
CA TYR A 53 -20.05 13.65 -22.83
C TYR A 53 -19.80 15.13 -22.48
N LEU A 54 -20.45 16.07 -23.17
CA LEU A 54 -20.30 17.51 -22.90
C LEU A 54 -21.51 18.15 -22.19
N GLY A 55 -22.42 17.33 -21.66
CA GLY A 55 -23.50 17.77 -20.78
C GLY A 55 -24.65 18.50 -21.48
N LYS A 56 -24.81 18.30 -22.79
CA LYS A 56 -25.96 18.78 -23.57
C LYS A 56 -26.90 17.63 -23.89
N ASP A 57 -27.17 16.83 -22.88
CA ASP A 57 -27.96 15.62 -23.04
C ASP A 57 -29.41 15.95 -23.39
N LEU A 58 -30.01 15.14 -24.24
CA LEU A 58 -31.44 15.24 -24.52
C LEU A 58 -32.18 14.48 -23.42
N ASN A 59 -33.27 15.04 -22.89
CA ASN A 59 -34.10 14.30 -21.95
C ASN A 59 -35.03 13.34 -22.71
N ASP A 60 -34.46 12.25 -23.25
CA ASP A 60 -35.17 11.23 -24.04
C ASP A 60 -35.35 9.91 -23.27
N ASN A 61 -35.11 9.93 -21.96
CA ASN A 61 -35.35 8.83 -21.01
C ASN A 61 -34.47 7.60 -21.27
N ASP A 62 -33.23 7.81 -21.71
CA ASP A 62 -32.21 6.76 -21.91
C ASP A 62 -31.04 6.81 -20.89
N ASP A 63 -31.18 7.57 -19.81
CA ASP A 63 -30.19 7.72 -18.71
C ASP A 63 -29.51 6.39 -18.31
N ASP A 64 -30.28 5.29 -18.24
CA ASP A 64 -29.77 3.96 -17.89
C ASP A 64 -28.81 3.39 -18.94
N LYS A 65 -29.03 3.66 -20.23
CA LYS A 65 -28.15 3.27 -21.34
C LYS A 65 -26.91 4.17 -21.38
N ASP A 66 -27.08 5.46 -21.19
CA ASP A 66 -25.98 6.43 -21.16
C ASP A 66 -24.96 6.12 -20.09
N MET A 67 -25.48 5.72 -18.93
CA MET A 67 -24.67 5.32 -17.79
C MET A 67 -23.90 4.01 -18.00
N GLN A 68 -24.15 3.29 -19.11
CA GLN A 68 -23.37 2.13 -19.54
C GLN A 68 -22.32 2.49 -20.60
N LEU A 69 -22.28 3.73 -21.10
CA LEU A 69 -21.29 4.16 -22.07
C LEU A 69 -19.87 4.15 -21.46
N PRO A 70 -18.83 3.91 -22.29
CA PRO A 70 -17.44 3.90 -21.84
C PRO A 70 -17.07 5.24 -21.19
N PHE A 71 -16.38 5.20 -20.04
CA PHE A 71 -15.90 6.41 -19.35
C PHE A 71 -16.98 7.39 -18.83
N LYS A 72 -18.29 7.08 -18.92
CA LYS A 72 -19.36 7.93 -18.34
C LYS A 72 -19.34 7.89 -16.80
N LYS A 73 -18.83 6.80 -16.20
CA LYS A 73 -18.60 6.65 -14.76
C LYS A 73 -17.13 6.38 -14.47
N VAL A 74 -16.64 6.95 -13.37
CA VAL A 74 -15.36 6.54 -12.78
C VAL A 74 -15.62 5.27 -11.96
N GLU A 75 -15.46 4.12 -12.60
CA GLU A 75 -15.37 2.83 -11.89
C GLU A 75 -13.99 2.75 -11.23
N ALA A 76 -13.85 3.35 -10.04
CA ALA A 76 -12.71 3.12 -9.19
C ALA A 76 -12.82 1.70 -8.63
N HIS A 77 -12.33 0.71 -9.38
CA HIS A 77 -11.98 -0.58 -8.80
C HIS A 77 -10.83 -0.30 -7.84
N THR A 78 -11.15 0.03 -6.58
CA THR A 78 -10.13 0.21 -5.55
C THR A 78 -9.50 -1.14 -5.29
N SER A 79 -8.41 -1.43 -6.00
CA SER A 79 -7.52 -2.53 -5.69
C SER A 79 -6.86 -2.20 -4.35
N ASN A 80 -7.49 -2.66 -3.27
CA ASN A 80 -6.99 -2.50 -1.91
C ASN A 80 -5.77 -3.41 -1.73
N PHE A 81 -4.58 -2.90 -2.06
CA PHE A 81 -3.33 -3.60 -1.79
C PHE A 81 -3.01 -3.50 -0.29
N ILE A 82 -3.30 -4.57 0.46
CA ILE A 82 -2.85 -4.70 1.85
C ILE A 82 -1.35 -4.98 1.82
N PHE A 83 -0.54 -3.95 2.08
CA PHE A 83 0.90 -4.12 2.23
C PHE A 83 1.20 -4.75 3.60
N VAL A 84 1.65 -6.00 3.61
CA VAL A 84 2.17 -6.65 4.82
C VAL A 84 3.67 -6.34 4.92
N PRO A 85 4.12 -5.50 5.87
CA PRO A 85 5.52 -5.19 6.02
C PRO A 85 6.30 -6.45 6.43
N HIS A 86 7.24 -6.86 5.58
CA HIS A 86 8.15 -7.95 5.91
C HIS A 86 9.22 -7.42 6.87
N THR A 87 9.01 -7.53 8.18
CA THR A 87 10.00 -7.15 9.18
C THR A 87 11.04 -8.26 9.32
N PRO A 88 12.30 -8.09 8.86
CA PRO A 88 13.33 -9.09 9.10
C PRO A 88 13.63 -9.15 10.60
N VAL A 89 13.48 -10.33 11.21
CA VAL A 89 13.88 -10.57 12.59
C VAL A 89 15.40 -10.77 12.60
N PHE A 90 16.14 -9.82 13.18
CA PHE A 90 17.57 -9.96 13.40
C PHE A 90 17.83 -10.65 14.74
N THR A 91 18.41 -11.85 14.69
CA THR A 91 18.88 -12.56 15.89
C THR A 91 20.36 -12.30 16.08
N PHE A 92 20.74 -11.55 17.10
CA PHE A 92 22.13 -11.37 17.49
C PHE A 92 22.61 -12.58 18.27
N LYS A 93 23.68 -13.24 17.80
CA LYS A 93 24.37 -14.25 18.62
C LYS A 93 25.10 -13.54 19.74
N ARG A 94 24.68 -13.77 21.00
CA ARG A 94 25.34 -13.22 22.18
C ARG A 94 26.72 -13.89 22.34
N ALA A 95 27.78 -13.16 22.04
CA ALA A 95 29.13 -13.61 22.38
C ALA A 95 29.32 -13.51 23.89
N TYR A 96 29.47 -14.65 24.57
CA TYR A 96 29.90 -14.70 25.96
C TYR A 96 31.42 -14.72 26.00
N LEU A 97 32.03 -13.68 26.58
CA LEU A 97 33.44 -13.69 26.93
C LEU A 97 33.55 -14.23 28.36
N PRO A 98 34.12 -15.44 28.57
CA PRO A 98 34.36 -15.93 29.92
C PRO A 98 35.38 -15.04 30.62
N ILE A 99 34.95 -14.29 31.64
CA ILE A 99 35.87 -13.60 32.55
C ILE A 99 36.42 -14.67 33.48
N LYS A 100 37.70 -15.04 33.30
CA LYS A 100 38.40 -15.87 34.27
C LYS A 100 38.63 -15.01 35.52
N ALA A 101 37.87 -15.26 36.58
CA ALA A 101 38.06 -14.65 37.88
C ALA A 101 39.36 -15.17 38.48
N GLU A 102 40.48 -14.49 38.23
CA GLU A 102 41.80 -14.84 38.76
C GLU A 102 42.07 -14.06 40.05
N TYR A 103 41.09 -14.05 40.96
CA TYR A 103 41.28 -13.48 42.29
C TYR A 103 41.79 -14.58 43.21
N GLY A 104 43.02 -14.42 43.70
CA GLY A 104 43.54 -15.24 44.79
C GLY A 104 42.71 -15.05 46.08
N PRO A 105 42.94 -15.88 47.13
CA PRO A 105 42.29 -15.67 48.42
C PRO A 105 42.49 -14.22 48.87
N ALA A 106 41.44 -13.59 49.39
CA ALA A 106 41.48 -12.20 49.85
C ALA A 106 42.47 -12.07 51.02
N VAL A 107 43.72 -11.76 50.72
CA VAL A 107 44.70 -11.38 51.74
C VAL A 107 44.41 -9.94 52.13
N PRO A 108 44.18 -9.62 53.42
CA PRO A 108 44.07 -8.24 53.86
C PRO A 108 45.36 -7.51 53.50
N GLN A 109 45.30 -6.57 52.55
CA GLN A 109 46.46 -5.78 52.13
C GLN A 109 46.92 -4.80 53.22
N VAL A 110 46.11 -4.60 54.27
CA VAL A 110 46.38 -3.64 55.34
C VAL A 110 46.05 -4.29 56.68
N ALA A 111 47.00 -4.22 57.63
CA ALA A 111 46.74 -4.51 59.02
C ALA A 111 45.92 -3.36 59.61
N TYR A 112 44.65 -3.61 59.92
CA TYR A 112 43.81 -2.61 60.59
C TYR A 112 44.37 -2.34 61.99
N SER A 113 44.73 -1.08 62.29
CA SER A 113 45.05 -0.71 63.67
C SER A 113 43.77 -0.76 64.51
N THR A 114 43.81 -1.50 65.61
CA THR A 114 42.69 -1.62 66.56
C THR A 114 42.34 -0.29 67.23
N VAL A 115 43.21 0.72 67.11
CA VAL A 115 43.03 2.08 67.64
C VAL A 115 41.84 2.79 66.97
N LEU A 116 41.61 2.60 65.67
CA LEU A 116 40.52 3.28 64.95
C LEU A 116 39.12 2.82 65.41
N GLY A 117 38.99 1.53 65.76
CA GLY A 117 37.75 0.98 66.32
C GLY A 117 37.47 1.42 67.77
N SER A 118 38.47 2.00 68.44
CA SER A 118 38.33 2.45 69.83
C SER A 118 37.72 3.86 69.97
N LEU A 119 37.64 4.62 68.87
CA LEU A 119 37.15 6.01 68.85
C LEU A 119 35.63 6.10 69.01
N PHE A 120 34.90 5.05 68.66
CA PHE A 120 33.45 4.98 68.86
C PHE A 120 33.14 4.07 70.06
N ARG A 121 33.04 4.67 71.26
CA ARG A 121 32.51 3.98 72.45
C ARG A 121 31.18 4.63 72.85
N PRO A 122 30.13 3.85 73.12
CA PRO A 122 28.89 4.40 73.63
C PRO A 122 29.12 5.04 75.03
N PRO A 123 28.31 6.04 75.40
CA PRO A 123 28.42 6.71 76.70
C PRO A 123 28.21 5.71 77.83
N ARG A 124 29.05 5.80 78.87
CA ARG A 124 28.94 5.00 80.09
C ARG A 124 28.19 5.81 81.14
N ALA A 125 27.24 5.18 81.83
CA ALA A 125 26.52 5.74 82.98
C ALA A 125 27.38 5.68 84.25
#